data_AF-A0A3M1G3W7-F1
#
_entry.id   AF-A0A3M1G3W7-F1
#
_cell.length_a   1.000
_cell.length_b   1.000
_cell.length_c   1.000
_cell.angle_alpha   90.00
_cell.angle_beta   90.00
_cell.angle_gamma   90.00
#
_symmetry.space_group_name_H-M   'P 1'
#
loop_
_entity.id
_entity.type
_entity.pdbx_description
1 polymer ?
#
loop_
_entity_poly.entity_id
_entity_poly.type
_entity_poly.pdbx_seq_one_letter_code
_entity_poly.pdbx_strand_id
1 'polypeptide(L)'
;EVEGKLTLLDQNRVIRPNPWFRLFATTNTVGLGDTTGLYHGTQQINQGQMDRWNIVVTLNYLPYDTETEIVLAKAPGYQNEAGKKTIGAMVRLAELTRQGFINGDLSTVMSPRTVITWAQNAEIFGSLSFGFRVTFLNKCDEAERPLVAEYYQRCFGEELPESAVAAAHAQA
;
A
#
# COMPACT_ATOMS: atom_id res chain seq x y z
N GLU A 1 -32.35 -2.74 21.53
CA GLU A 1 -31.46 -3.59 20.71
C GLU A 1 -30.48 -4.31 21.65
N VAL A 2 -30.91 -5.38 22.36
CA VAL A 2 -30.18 -5.89 23.55
C VAL A 2 -29.87 -7.40 23.53
N GLU A 3 -30.21 -8.17 22.48
CA GLU A 3 -30.07 -9.65 22.54
C GLU A 3 -29.29 -10.32 21.39
N GLY A 4 -28.55 -9.57 20.56
CA GLY A 4 -27.70 -10.18 19.50
C GLY A 4 -28.45 -11.03 18.47
N LYS A 5 -29.79 -10.94 18.41
CA LYS A 5 -30.62 -11.65 17.42
C LYS A 5 -30.45 -10.99 16.06
N LEU A 6 -30.24 -11.80 15.02
CA LEU A 6 -30.15 -11.33 13.64
C LEU A 6 -31.54 -11.45 13.00
N THR A 7 -32.10 -10.36 12.49
CA THR A 7 -33.46 -10.33 11.93
C THR A 7 -33.42 -10.20 10.41
N LEU A 8 -34.09 -11.11 9.71
CA LEU A 8 -34.40 -11.02 8.29
C LEU A 8 -35.82 -10.46 8.15
N LEU A 9 -35.92 -9.15 7.92
CA LEU A 9 -37.20 -8.43 7.86
C LEU A 9 -38.04 -8.84 6.64
N ASP A 10 -37.40 -9.13 5.52
CA ASP A 10 -38.02 -9.61 4.29
C ASP A 10 -38.74 -10.97 4.47
N GLN A 11 -38.22 -11.81 5.37
CA GLN A 11 -38.74 -13.14 5.66
C GLN A 11 -39.48 -13.23 7.00
N ASN A 12 -39.62 -12.11 7.73
CA ASN A 12 -40.13 -12.09 9.11
C ASN A 12 -39.46 -13.15 10.02
N ARG A 13 -38.16 -13.40 9.81
CA ARG A 13 -37.44 -14.48 10.47
C ARG A 13 -36.40 -13.93 11.43
N VAL A 14 -36.39 -14.49 12.65
CA VAL A 14 -35.36 -14.21 13.65
C VAL A 14 -34.37 -15.37 13.69
N ILE A 15 -33.10 -15.06 13.43
CA ILE A 15 -31.98 -16.01 13.50
C ILE A 15 -31.30 -15.85 14.86
N ARG A 16 -31.12 -16.97 15.55
CA ARG A 16 -30.27 -17.06 16.72
C ARG A 16 -28.84 -17.35 16.26
N PRO A 17 -27.89 -16.42 16.41
CA PRO A 17 -26.52 -16.69 16.02
C PRO A 17 -25.94 -17.82 16.89
N ASN A 18 -25.00 -18.56 16.31
CA ASN A 18 -24.24 -19.55 17.04
C ASN A 18 -23.43 -18.88 18.19
N PRO A 19 -23.23 -19.53 19.36
CA PRO A 19 -22.47 -18.95 20.47
C PRO A 19 -21.03 -18.52 20.12
N TRP A 20 -20.44 -19.07 19.06
CA TRP A 20 -19.11 -18.74 18.57
C TRP A 20 -19.11 -17.87 17.31
N PHE A 21 -20.26 -17.28 16.93
CA PHE A 21 -20.34 -16.36 15.80
C PHE A 21 -19.54 -15.07 16.08
N ARG A 22 -18.75 -14.62 15.10
CA ARG A 22 -18.07 -13.31 15.12
C ARG A 22 -18.23 -12.64 13.76
N LEU A 23 -18.41 -11.33 13.77
CA LEU A 23 -18.39 -10.50 12.58
C LEU A 23 -17.06 -9.74 12.52
N PHE A 24 -16.40 -9.79 11.37
CA PHE A 24 -15.20 -9.01 11.09
C PHE A 24 -15.48 -8.11 9.89
N ALA A 25 -15.04 -6.86 9.95
CA ALA A 25 -15.03 -5.96 8.82
C ALA A 25 -13.71 -5.20 8.76
N THR A 26 -13.36 -4.77 7.55
CA THR A 26 -12.18 -3.95 7.29
C THR A 26 -12.64 -2.62 6.71
N THR A 27 -11.97 -1.54 7.11
CA THR A 27 -12.18 -0.20 6.55
C THR A 27 -10.83 0.50 6.43
N ASN A 28 -10.66 1.29 5.37
CA ASN A 28 -9.39 1.97 5.12
C ASN A 28 -9.28 3.31 5.87
N THR A 29 -10.41 3.97 6.17
CA THR A 29 -10.44 5.31 6.78
C THR A 29 -11.11 5.34 8.15
N VAL A 30 -11.31 4.18 8.78
CA VAL A 30 -12.04 4.04 10.05
C VAL A 30 -13.41 4.72 9.98
N GLY A 31 -14.03 4.73 8.80
CA GLY A 31 -15.34 5.33 8.58
C GLY A 31 -15.38 6.87 8.56
N LEU A 32 -14.24 7.55 8.53
CA LEU A 32 -14.19 9.02 8.43
C LEU A 32 -14.47 9.56 7.01
N GLY A 33 -14.70 8.65 6.04
CA GLY A 33 -14.78 9.01 4.62
C GLY A 33 -13.40 9.27 4.05
N ASP A 34 -13.34 9.90 2.88
CA ASP A 34 -12.09 10.26 2.23
C ASP A 34 -11.74 11.74 2.46
N THR A 35 -11.04 12.03 3.55
CA THR A 35 -10.56 13.39 3.84
C THR A 35 -9.26 13.71 3.12
N THR A 36 -8.61 12.72 2.52
CA THR A 36 -7.24 12.81 1.95
C THR A 36 -7.19 12.73 0.43
N GLY A 37 -8.26 12.29 -0.24
CA GLY A 37 -8.29 11.97 -1.66
C GLY A 37 -7.79 10.57 -2.01
N LEU A 38 -7.07 9.89 -1.09
CA LEU A 38 -6.46 8.59 -1.34
C LEU A 38 -7.49 7.47 -1.56
N TYR A 39 -8.68 7.61 -0.98
CA TYR A 39 -9.72 6.59 -1.03
C TYR A 39 -11.00 7.12 -1.67
N HIS A 40 -10.87 7.72 -2.86
CA HIS A 40 -11.99 8.25 -3.61
C HIS A 40 -13.16 7.26 -3.65
N GLY A 41 -14.34 7.74 -3.25
CA GLY A 41 -15.56 6.94 -3.14
C GLY A 41 -15.80 6.33 -1.75
N THR A 42 -14.89 6.49 -0.79
CA THR A 42 -15.11 6.04 0.59
C THR A 42 -16.11 6.95 1.30
N GLN A 43 -17.24 6.36 1.70
CA GLN A 43 -18.30 7.05 2.42
C GLN A 43 -18.05 7.06 3.93
N GLN A 44 -18.55 8.10 4.59
CA GLN A 44 -18.56 8.14 6.06
C GLN A 44 -19.49 7.06 6.63
N ILE A 45 -19.03 6.42 7.70
CA ILE A 45 -19.84 5.49 8.48
C ILE A 45 -20.58 6.30 9.55
N ASN A 46 -21.88 6.05 9.70
CA ASN A 46 -22.68 6.66 10.75
C ASN A 46 -22.10 6.33 12.14
N GLN A 47 -22.05 7.32 13.05
CA GLN A 47 -21.49 7.13 14.40
C GLN A 47 -22.11 5.94 15.15
N GLY A 48 -23.43 5.77 15.10
CA GLY A 48 -24.10 4.64 15.75
C GLY A 48 -23.76 3.29 15.12
N GLN A 49 -23.34 3.24 13.85
CA GLN A 49 -22.76 2.03 13.25
C GLN A 49 -21.34 1.78 13.78
N MET A 50 -20.54 2.83 13.97
CA MET A 50 -19.20 2.71 14.55
C MET A 50 -19.24 2.20 16.00
N ASP A 51 -20.17 2.72 16.81
CA ASP A 51 -20.34 2.34 18.23
C ASP A 51 -20.76 0.86 18.43
N ARG A 52 -21.20 0.17 17.36
CA ARG A 52 -21.53 -1.28 17.38
C ARG A 52 -20.30 -2.18 17.20
N TRP A 53 -19.12 -1.62 16.89
CA TRP A 53 -17.87 -2.36 16.80
C TRP A 53 -17.14 -2.33 18.14
N ASN A 54 -17.22 -3.43 18.87
CA ASN A 54 -16.66 -3.54 20.22
C ASN A 54 -15.12 -3.58 20.25
N ILE A 55 -14.49 -3.91 19.12
CA ILE A 55 -13.04 -3.97 18.98
C ILE A 55 -12.68 -3.32 17.65
N VAL A 56 -11.85 -2.28 17.70
CA VAL A 56 -11.28 -1.63 16.52
C VAL A 56 -9.77 -1.75 16.62
N VAL A 57 -9.16 -2.35 15.60
CA VAL A 57 -7.71 -2.49 15.48
C VAL A 57 -7.26 -1.70 14.26
N THR A 58 -6.31 -0.80 14.46
CA THR A 58 -5.68 -0.07 13.36
C THR A 58 -4.50 -0.87 12.81
N LEU A 59 -4.46 -1.02 11.48
CA LEU A 59 -3.34 -1.61 10.78
C LEU A 59 -2.66 -0.52 9.96
N ASN A 60 -1.61 0.06 10.55
CA ASN A 60 -0.74 1.00 9.85
C ASN A 60 0.34 0.24 9.06
N TYR A 61 1.17 0.99 8.34
CA TYR A 61 2.35 0.44 7.69
C TYR A 61 3.24 -0.30 8.68
N LEU A 62 3.82 -1.41 8.22
CA LEU A 62 4.62 -2.30 9.02
C LEU A 62 5.99 -1.69 9.31
N PRO A 63 6.63 -2.05 10.43
CA PRO A 63 8.03 -1.74 10.66
C PRO A 63 8.90 -2.30 9.52
N TYR A 64 9.99 -1.60 9.22
CA TYR A 64 10.92 -1.93 8.14
C TYR A 64 11.32 -3.42 8.11
N ASP A 65 11.75 -3.95 9.25
CA ASP A 65 12.23 -5.34 9.35
C ASP A 65 11.10 -6.34 9.06
N THR A 66 9.91 -6.10 9.61
CA THR A 66 8.74 -6.95 9.41
C THR A 66 8.27 -6.94 7.95
N GLU A 67 8.21 -5.76 7.30
CA GLU A 67 7.85 -5.68 5.89
C GLU A 67 8.89 -6.38 5.01
N THR A 68 10.18 -6.18 5.30
CA THR A 68 11.29 -6.85 4.61
C THR A 68 11.17 -8.37 4.66
N GLU A 69 10.90 -8.94 5.84
CA GLU A 69 10.69 -10.38 6.02
C GLU A 69 9.49 -10.90 5.21
N ILE A 70 8.37 -10.16 5.22
CA ILE A 70 7.17 -10.52 4.47
C ILE A 70 7.45 -10.52 2.96
N VAL A 71 8.15 -9.50 2.46
CA VAL A 71 8.50 -9.43 1.04
C VAL A 71 9.45 -10.57 0.66
N LEU A 72 10.49 -10.85 1.46
CA LEU A 72 11.42 -11.97 1.23
C LEU A 72 10.72 -13.33 1.24
N ALA A 73 9.73 -13.51 2.10
CA ALA A 73 8.92 -14.73 2.13
C ALA A 73 8.05 -14.90 0.86
N LYS A 74 7.73 -13.80 0.16
CA LYS A 74 6.92 -13.80 -1.07
C LYS A 74 7.74 -13.68 -2.36
N ALA A 75 9.04 -13.43 -2.26
CA ALA A 75 9.97 -13.30 -3.38
C ALA A 75 11.16 -14.27 -3.19
N PRO A 76 10.97 -15.59 -3.37
CA PRO A 76 11.97 -16.61 -3.04
C PRO A 76 13.29 -16.45 -3.80
N GLY A 77 13.28 -15.88 -5.02
CA GLY A 77 14.49 -15.56 -5.79
C GLY A 77 15.46 -14.61 -5.09
N TYR A 78 14.99 -13.85 -4.09
CA TYR A 78 15.77 -12.90 -3.31
C TYR A 78 16.29 -13.47 -1.97
N GLN A 79 16.08 -14.77 -1.68
CA GLN A 79 16.55 -15.41 -0.44
C GLN A 79 18.05 -15.73 -0.43
N ASN A 80 18.85 -14.73 -0.78
CA ASN A 80 20.31 -14.75 -0.68
C ASN A 80 20.79 -13.39 -0.16
N GLU A 81 22.07 -13.28 0.23
CA GLU A 81 22.59 -12.06 0.87
C GLU A 81 22.48 -10.81 -0.02
N ALA A 82 22.64 -10.95 -1.34
CA ALA A 82 22.43 -9.84 -2.27
C ALA A 82 20.94 -9.48 -2.38
N GLY A 83 20.07 -10.48 -2.52
CA GLY A 83 18.63 -10.29 -2.64
C GLY A 83 18.01 -9.67 -1.39
N LYS A 84 18.47 -10.04 -0.18
CA LYS A 84 18.06 -9.38 1.08
C LYS A 84 18.39 -7.89 1.09
N LYS A 85 19.58 -7.50 0.62
CA LYS A 85 19.95 -6.08 0.49
C LYS A 85 19.06 -5.37 -0.51
N THR A 86 18.75 -6.00 -1.64
CA THR A 86 17.86 -5.46 -2.67
C THR A 86 16.44 -5.25 -2.14
N ILE A 87 15.83 -6.25 -1.51
CA ILE A 87 14.50 -6.10 -0.89
C ILE A 87 14.53 -5.02 0.19
N GLY A 88 15.58 -5.00 1.01
CA GLY A 88 15.76 -3.96 2.01
C GLY A 88 15.83 -2.54 1.42
N ALA A 89 16.40 -2.37 0.23
CA ALA A 89 16.37 -1.10 -0.49
C ALA A 89 14.99 -0.79 -1.09
N MET A 90 14.27 -1.81 -1.59
CA MET A 90 12.90 -1.64 -2.09
C MET A 90 11.94 -1.16 -0.99
N VAL A 91 12.04 -1.74 0.21
CA VAL A 91 11.21 -1.35 1.36
C VAL A 91 11.57 0.06 1.84
N ARG A 92 12.86 0.44 1.85
CA ARG A 92 13.28 1.83 2.15
C ARG A 92 12.70 2.83 1.16
N LEU A 93 12.69 2.50 -0.13
CA LEU A 93 12.06 3.35 -1.15
C LEU A 93 10.56 3.48 -0.87
N ALA A 94 9.87 2.38 -0.57
CA ALA A 94 8.45 2.42 -0.22
C ALA A 94 8.18 3.30 1.00
N GLU A 95 9.05 3.27 2.02
CA GLU A 95 8.98 4.15 3.18
C GLU A 95 9.14 5.63 2.80
N LEU A 96 10.11 5.98 1.93
CA LEU A 96 10.25 7.34 1.40
C LEU A 96 8.99 7.80 0.66
N THR A 97 8.34 6.94 -0.13
CA THR A 97 7.09 7.32 -0.81
C THR A 97 5.96 7.61 0.18
N ARG A 98 5.89 6.86 1.29
CA ARG A 98 4.90 7.08 2.35
C ARG A 98 5.17 8.38 3.10
N GLN A 99 6.44 8.69 3.37
CA GLN A 99 6.84 9.96 3.98
C GLN A 99 6.51 11.14 3.05
N GLY A 100 6.84 11.04 1.76
CA GLY A 100 6.48 12.05 0.76
C GLY A 100 4.96 12.30 0.71
N PHE A 101 4.15 11.24 0.79
CA PHE A 101 2.69 11.39 0.88
C PHE A 101 2.22 12.09 2.15
N ILE A 102 2.79 11.74 3.31
CA ILE A 102 2.46 12.40 4.59
C ILE A 102 2.81 13.89 4.55
N ASN A 103 3.90 14.25 3.87
CA ASN A 103 4.34 15.64 3.70
C ASN A 103 3.56 16.40 2.62
N GLY A 104 2.78 15.71 1.78
CA GLY A 104 2.06 16.29 0.65
C GLY A 104 2.89 16.43 -0.62
N ASP A 105 4.08 15.84 -0.69
CA ASP A 105 4.97 15.86 -1.86
C ASP A 105 4.58 14.83 -2.92
N LEU A 106 3.87 13.76 -2.52
CA LEU A 106 3.39 12.70 -3.40
C LEU A 106 1.89 12.45 -3.19
N SER A 107 1.20 12.13 -4.28
CA SER A 107 -0.20 11.69 -4.27
C SER A 107 -0.35 10.16 -4.23
N THR A 108 0.71 9.43 -4.57
CA THR A 108 0.69 7.96 -4.69
C THR A 108 1.70 7.30 -3.75
N VAL A 109 1.28 6.22 -3.07
CA VAL A 109 2.10 5.49 -2.08
C VAL A 109 2.35 4.04 -2.46
N MET A 110 3.44 3.48 -1.95
CA MET A 110 3.74 2.05 -2.09
C MET A 110 3.23 1.24 -0.89
N SER A 111 2.33 0.30 -1.16
CA SER A 111 1.93 -0.74 -0.20
C SER A 111 2.93 -1.91 -0.19
N PRO A 112 2.94 -2.78 0.83
CA PRO A 112 3.74 -4.01 0.81
C PRO A 112 3.45 -4.87 -0.42
N ARG A 113 2.20 -4.86 -0.92
CA ARG A 113 1.82 -5.54 -2.16
C ARG A 113 2.56 -4.97 -3.36
N THR A 114 2.67 -3.65 -3.44
CA THR A 114 3.42 -2.96 -4.50
C THR A 114 4.88 -3.39 -4.50
N VAL A 115 5.50 -3.51 -3.32
CA VAL A 115 6.89 -3.97 -3.18
C VAL A 115 7.05 -5.42 -3.64
N ILE A 116 6.13 -6.31 -3.24
CA ILE A 116 6.13 -7.72 -3.69
C ILE A 116 6.01 -7.81 -5.21
N THR A 117 5.05 -7.08 -5.80
CA THR A 117 4.86 -7.06 -7.26
C THR A 117 6.10 -6.50 -7.97
N TRP A 118 6.76 -5.50 -7.41
CA TRP A 118 7.99 -4.96 -7.98
C TRP A 118 9.11 -6.01 -7.96
N ALA A 119 9.34 -6.68 -6.83
CA ALA A 119 10.35 -7.75 -6.75
C ALA A 119 10.11 -8.84 -7.79
N GLN A 120 8.86 -9.29 -7.94
CA GLN A 120 8.49 -10.31 -8.94
C GLN A 120 8.70 -9.82 -10.37
N ASN A 121 8.29 -8.59 -10.69
CA ASN A 121 8.50 -8.01 -12.02
C ASN A 121 9.99 -7.84 -12.33
N ALA A 122 10.80 -7.43 -11.36
CA ALA A 122 12.23 -7.28 -11.54
C ALA A 122 12.91 -8.62 -11.85
N GLU A 123 12.47 -9.71 -11.22
CA GLU A 123 12.93 -11.07 -11.52
C GLU A 123 12.49 -11.51 -12.93
N ILE A 124 11.23 -11.29 -13.30
CA ILE A 124 10.68 -11.65 -14.62
C ILE A 124 11.40 -10.92 -15.76
N PHE A 125 11.64 -9.61 -15.60
CA PHE A 125 12.26 -8.78 -16.64
C PHE A 125 13.79 -8.75 -16.56
N GLY A 126 14.39 -9.30 -15.50
CA GLY A 126 15.83 -9.21 -15.26
C GLY A 126 16.33 -7.77 -15.03
N SER A 127 15.45 -6.86 -14.59
CA SER A 127 15.78 -5.44 -14.42
C SER A 127 14.98 -4.79 -13.29
N LEU A 128 15.70 -4.29 -12.27
CA LEU A 128 15.12 -3.58 -11.12
C LEU A 128 14.43 -2.27 -11.52
N SER A 129 15.09 -1.47 -12.35
CA SER A 129 14.61 -0.16 -12.80
C SER A 129 13.38 -0.29 -13.70
N PHE A 130 13.40 -1.24 -14.64
CA PHE A 130 12.24 -1.52 -15.48
C PHE A 130 11.07 -2.07 -14.66
N GLY A 131 11.34 -3.03 -13.75
CA GLY A 131 10.35 -3.57 -12.83
C GLY A 131 9.71 -2.48 -11.97
N PHE A 132 10.51 -1.52 -11.48
CA PHE A 132 10.03 -0.39 -10.68
C PHE A 132 9.09 0.48 -11.50
N ARG A 133 9.48 0.80 -12.74
CA ARG A 133 8.72 1.66 -13.62
C ARG A 133 7.32 1.12 -13.89
N VAL A 134 7.23 -0.13 -14.34
CA VAL A 134 5.95 -0.74 -14.71
C VAL A 134 5.09 -1.07 -13.50
N THR A 135 5.69 -1.15 -12.31
CA THR A 135 4.95 -1.43 -11.07
C THR A 135 4.43 -0.16 -10.40
N PHE A 136 5.21 0.91 -10.39
CA PHE A 136 4.94 2.10 -9.58
C PHE A 136 5.09 3.41 -10.35
N LEU A 137 6.26 3.70 -10.94
CA LEU A 137 6.56 5.03 -11.51
C LEU A 137 5.52 5.50 -12.54
N ASN A 138 5.02 4.59 -13.39
CA ASN A 138 4.01 4.92 -14.41
C ASN A 138 2.65 5.34 -13.82
N LYS A 139 2.40 5.05 -12.53
CA LYS A 139 1.19 5.44 -11.81
C LYS A 139 1.34 6.80 -11.14
N CYS A 140 2.57 7.29 -10.96
CA CYS A 140 2.83 8.60 -10.38
C CYS A 140 2.48 9.71 -11.38
N ASP A 141 2.04 10.83 -10.84
CA ASP A 141 1.89 12.07 -11.61
C ASP A 141 3.24 12.45 -12.24
N GLU A 142 3.22 13.01 -13.44
CA GLU A 142 4.43 13.36 -14.18
C GLU A 142 5.28 14.40 -13.42
N ALA A 143 4.64 15.33 -12.69
CA ALA A 143 5.33 16.32 -11.85
C ALA A 143 6.05 15.68 -10.65
N GLU A 144 5.59 14.53 -10.18
CA GLU A 144 6.16 13.80 -9.02
C GLU A 144 7.32 12.87 -9.42
N ARG A 145 7.41 12.46 -10.70
CA ARG A 145 8.41 11.50 -11.18
C ARG A 145 9.86 11.88 -10.89
N PRO A 146 10.30 13.16 -10.98
CA PRO A 146 11.66 13.55 -10.60
C PRO A 146 11.97 13.24 -9.13
N LEU A 147 11.04 13.50 -8.22
CA LEU A 147 11.19 13.21 -6.80
C LEU A 147 11.26 11.70 -6.54
N VAL A 148 10.39 10.92 -7.19
CA VAL A 148 10.41 9.46 -7.11
C VAL A 148 11.72 8.89 -7.67
N ALA A 149 12.27 9.47 -8.73
CA ALA A 149 13.57 9.09 -9.29
C ALA A 149 14.72 9.40 -8.32
N GLU A 150 14.66 10.53 -7.61
CA GLU A 150 15.61 10.85 -6.55
C GLU A 150 15.56 9.80 -5.41
N TYR A 151 14.36 9.40 -4.98
CA TYR A 151 14.21 8.34 -3.97
C TYR A 151 14.81 7.02 -4.46
N TYR A 152 14.60 6.67 -5.73
CA TYR A 152 15.23 5.50 -6.34
C TYR A 152 16.77 5.60 -6.30
N GLN A 153 17.34 6.73 -6.73
CA GLN A 153 18.78 6.96 -6.71
C GLN A 153 19.36 6.91 -5.28
N ARG A 154 18.67 7.49 -4.28
CA ARG A 154 19.08 7.44 -2.88
C ARG A 154 19.11 6.00 -2.33
N CYS A 155 18.20 5.13 -2.76
CA CYS A 155 18.12 3.75 -2.28
C CYS A 155 19.03 2.77 -3.02
N PHE A 156 19.23 2.96 -4.33
CA PHE A 156 19.94 2.00 -5.19
C PHE A 156 21.28 2.52 -5.73
N GLY A 157 21.55 3.83 -5.65
CA GLY A 157 22.76 4.44 -6.22
C GLY A 157 22.76 4.49 -7.75
N GLU A 158 21.63 4.22 -8.39
CA GLU A 158 21.47 4.16 -9.84
C GLU A 158 20.40 5.17 -10.30
N GLU A 159 20.62 5.80 -11.45
CA GLU A 159 19.60 6.65 -12.07
C GLU A 159 18.58 5.80 -12.85
N LEU A 160 17.32 6.26 -12.85
CA LEU A 160 16.33 5.68 -13.73
C LEU A 160 16.62 6.13 -15.17
N PRO A 161 16.65 5.23 -16.16
CA PRO A 161 17.00 5.55 -17.54
C PRO A 161 16.21 6.72 -18.16
N GLU A 162 15.00 6.98 -17.66
CA GLU A 162 14.07 7.97 -18.20
C GLU A 162 14.08 9.30 -17.45
N SER A 163 14.71 9.42 -16.26
CA SER A 163 14.90 10.73 -15.62
C SER A 163 15.83 11.63 -16.45
N ALA A 164 16.79 11.01 -17.16
CA ALA A 164 17.65 11.70 -18.12
C ALA A 164 16.91 12.11 -19.41
N VAL A 165 15.91 11.35 -19.86
CA VAL A 165 15.17 11.61 -21.12
C VAL A 165 14.08 12.66 -20.92
N ALA A 166 13.43 12.71 -19.75
CA ALA A 166 12.51 13.79 -19.40
C ALA A 166 13.24 15.14 -19.28
N ALA A 167 14.45 15.16 -18.73
CA ALA A 167 15.29 16.37 -18.71
C ALA A 167 15.67 16.86 -20.12
N ALA A 168 15.87 15.95 -21.07
CA ALA A 168 16.18 16.29 -22.46
C ALA A 168 14.97 16.84 -23.24
N HIS A 169 13.74 16.42 -22.92
CA HIS A 169 12.53 16.94 -23.56
C HIS A 169 12.03 18.28 -22.97
N ALA A 170 12.41 18.61 -21.73
CA ALA A 170 12.10 19.91 -21.12
C ALA A 170 13.02 21.05 -21.60
N GLN A 171 14.05 20.75 -22.39
CA GLN A 171 15.03 21.72 -22.92
C GLN A 171 14.97 21.91 -24.44
N ALA A 172 13.93 21.41 -25.11
CA ALA A 172 13.73 21.52 -26.56
C ALA A 172 12.50 22.37 -26.91
#